data_AF-A0A8T2ULQ8-F1
#
_entry.id   AF-A0A8T2ULQ8-F1
#
_cell.length_a   1.000
_cell.length_b   1.000
_cell.length_c   1.000
_cell.angle_alpha   90.00
_cell.angle_beta   90.00
_cell.angle_gamma   90.00
#
_symmetry.space_group_name_H-M   'P 1'
#
loop_
_entity.id
_entity.type
_entity.pdbx_description
1 polymer ?
#
loop_
_entity_poly.entity_id
_entity_poly.type
_entity_poly.pdbx_seq_one_letter_code
_entity_poly.pdbx_strand_id
1 'polypeptide(L)'
;MGWQGNDPSTDFRGGGYISLENLLFFAKNFQKTFNQLLHKEGGRRATWEYPFAVAGVNLTFMLIQMLDLRSAKPSSWCSLNFMKILGDEDMAFDLLYCVAFKVMDTLWLAMHASYMEFNAVMKATREQLEQELTMESVKSIQDMPSYMLLC
;
A
#
# COMPACT_ATOMS: atom_id res chain seq x y z
N MET A 1 1.66 -0.56 17.00
CA MET A 1 1.27 -1.19 15.72
C MET A 1 -0.18 -0.90 15.33
N GLY A 2 -1.15 -0.84 16.25
CA GLY A 2 -2.54 -0.51 15.90
C GLY A 2 -3.23 -1.65 15.16
N TRP A 3 -3.38 -2.79 15.83
CA TRP A 3 -4.14 -3.97 15.41
C TRP A 3 -5.63 -3.79 15.78
N GLN A 4 -6.60 -4.47 15.13
CA GLN A 4 -8.03 -4.32 15.49
C GLN A 4 -8.36 -4.94 16.85
N GLY A 5 -7.55 -5.88 17.35
CA GLY A 5 -7.78 -6.56 18.62
C GLY A 5 -6.52 -6.92 19.39
N ASN A 6 -6.69 -7.64 20.51
CA ASN A 6 -5.60 -8.10 21.37
C ASN A 6 -4.79 -9.25 20.75
N ASP A 7 -5.33 -9.93 19.74
CA ASP A 7 -4.66 -10.96 18.97
C ASP A 7 -4.47 -10.49 17.51
N PRO A 8 -3.24 -10.08 17.13
CA PRO A 8 -2.90 -9.65 15.77
C PRO A 8 -3.20 -10.70 14.70
N SER A 9 -3.26 -11.99 15.06
CA SER A 9 -3.55 -13.06 14.10
C SER A 9 -4.92 -12.90 13.42
N THR A 10 -5.86 -12.25 14.12
CA THR A 10 -7.24 -12.08 13.64
C THR A 10 -7.39 -11.00 12.57
N ASP A 11 -6.45 -10.05 12.49
CA ASP A 11 -6.43 -8.99 11.46
C ASP A 11 -6.11 -9.54 10.07
N PHE A 12 -5.41 -10.68 9.96
CA PHE A 12 -4.95 -11.24 8.69
C PHE A 12 -6.01 -12.01 7.89
N ARG A 13 -7.31 -11.94 8.22
CA ARG A 13 -8.34 -12.74 7.52
C ARG A 13 -8.55 -12.35 6.05
N GLY A 14 -8.38 -11.07 5.71
CA GLY A 14 -8.58 -10.53 4.35
C GLY A 14 -7.30 -10.50 3.50
N GLY A 15 -6.22 -9.93 4.06
CA GLY A 15 -4.90 -9.84 3.44
C GLY A 15 -4.01 -11.08 3.62
N GLY A 16 -4.39 -12.00 4.51
CA GLY A 16 -3.68 -13.26 4.75
C GLY A 16 -2.24 -13.09 5.23
N TYR A 17 -1.52 -14.20 5.16
CA TYR A 17 -0.07 -14.28 5.34
C TYR A 17 0.71 -13.27 4.48
N ILE A 18 0.20 -12.95 3.27
CA ILE A 18 0.83 -11.99 2.35
C ILE A 18 0.98 -10.61 3.00
N SER A 19 -0.05 -10.12 3.70
CA SER A 19 0.04 -8.80 4.34
C SER A 19 1.07 -8.74 5.48
N LEU A 20 1.38 -9.87 6.10
CA LEU A 20 2.48 -9.97 7.07
C LEU A 20 3.84 -9.91 6.36
N GLU A 21 4.01 -10.69 5.28
CA GLU A 21 5.22 -10.65 4.45
C GLU A 21 5.49 -9.25 3.90
N ASN A 22 4.44 -8.55 3.44
CA ASN A 22 4.56 -7.17 2.98
C ASN A 22 5.03 -6.21 4.08
N LEU A 23 4.47 -6.31 5.29
CA LEU A 23 4.92 -5.50 6.44
C LEU A 23 6.38 -5.82 6.81
N LEU A 24 6.75 -7.10 6.76
CA LEU A 24 8.11 -7.55 7.06
C LEU A 24 9.11 -7.06 6.00
N PHE A 25 8.74 -7.15 4.73
CA PHE A 25 9.50 -6.61 3.63
C PHE A 25 9.70 -5.10 3.79
N PHE A 26 8.63 -4.36 4.10
CA PHE A 26 8.72 -2.91 4.29
C PHE A 26 9.66 -2.56 5.45
N ALA A 27 9.52 -3.23 6.59
CA ALA A 27 10.38 -3.01 7.75
C ALA A 27 11.85 -3.30 7.49
N LYS A 28 12.16 -4.31 6.66
CA LYS A 28 13.54 -4.71 6.32
C LYS A 28 14.19 -3.83 5.26
N ASN A 29 13.44 -3.44 4.23
CA ASN A 29 14.00 -2.79 3.03
C ASN A 29 13.92 -1.26 3.07
N PHE A 30 12.93 -0.70 3.78
CA PHE A 30 12.78 0.75 3.92
C PHE A 30 12.59 1.14 5.39
N GLN A 31 13.51 0.67 6.25
CA GLN A 31 13.41 0.78 7.71
C GLN A 31 13.14 2.22 8.20
N LYS A 32 13.81 3.21 7.61
CA LYS A 32 13.61 4.63 7.95
C LYS A 32 12.16 5.06 7.69
N THR A 33 11.68 4.84 6.48
CA THR A 33 10.31 5.18 6.05
C THR A 33 9.27 4.41 6.85
N PHE A 34 9.51 3.11 7.11
CA PHE A 34 8.66 2.29 7.95
C PHE A 34 8.54 2.85 9.37
N ASN A 35 9.66 3.22 10.01
CA ASN A 35 9.66 3.79 11.36
C ASN A 35 8.95 5.14 11.39
N GLN A 36 9.18 6.01 10.40
CA GLN A 36 8.46 7.29 10.28
C GLN A 36 6.94 7.09 10.20
N LEU A 37 6.48 6.11 9.42
CA LEU A 37 5.07 5.77 9.28
C LEU A 37 4.49 5.08 10.53
N LEU A 38 5.30 4.29 11.23
CA LEU A 38 4.90 3.62 12.46
C LEU A 38 4.74 4.62 13.62
N HIS A 39 5.68 5.55 13.74
CA HIS A 39 5.74 6.57 14.78
C HIS A 39 5.03 7.87 14.42
N LYS A 40 4.48 7.97 13.21
CA LYS A 40 3.64 9.09 12.77
C LYS A 40 4.37 10.43 12.79
N GLU A 41 5.66 10.42 12.45
CA GLU A 41 6.58 11.55 12.66
C GLU A 41 6.32 12.77 11.76
N GLY A 42 5.47 12.65 10.73
CA GLY A 42 5.23 13.71 9.74
C GLY A 42 3.84 14.35 9.78
N GLY A 43 3.77 15.67 9.58
CA GLY A 43 2.54 16.42 9.32
C GLY A 43 1.66 16.71 10.53
N ARG A 44 0.58 17.49 10.32
CA ARG A 44 -0.44 17.74 11.34
C ARG A 44 -1.56 16.72 11.18
N ARG A 45 -1.72 15.86 12.18
CA ARG A 45 -2.63 14.71 12.15
C ARG A 45 -3.88 14.98 12.98
N ALA A 46 -4.99 14.34 12.61
CA ALA A 46 -6.22 14.39 13.39
C ALA A 46 -6.02 13.73 14.77
N THR A 47 -6.87 14.05 15.74
CA THR A 47 -6.84 13.41 17.07
C THR A 47 -6.98 11.89 17.00
N TRP A 48 -7.73 11.40 16.00
CA TRP A 48 -7.90 9.97 15.71
C TRP A 48 -7.17 9.61 14.42
N GLU A 49 -6.02 8.95 14.59
CA GLU A 49 -5.19 8.48 13.47
C GLU A 49 -5.62 7.12 12.93
N TYR A 50 -5.15 6.77 11.74
CA TYR A 50 -5.34 5.43 11.20
C TYR A 50 -4.48 4.40 11.97
N PRO A 51 -5.06 3.24 12.31
CA PRO A 51 -4.30 2.14 12.90
C PRO A 51 -3.30 1.58 11.87
N PHE A 52 -1.99 1.70 12.16
CA PHE A 52 -0.91 1.41 11.19
C PHE A 52 -0.99 -0.01 10.60
N ALA A 53 -1.13 -1.03 11.44
CA ALA A 53 -1.15 -2.40 10.97
C ALA A 53 -2.43 -2.73 10.18
N VAL A 54 -3.57 -2.22 10.64
CA VAL A 54 -4.85 -2.34 9.93
C VAL A 54 -4.81 -1.66 8.56
N ALA A 55 -4.20 -0.48 8.48
CA ALA A 55 -3.96 0.19 7.19
C ALA A 55 -3.12 -0.71 6.27
N GLY A 56 -2.02 -1.28 6.78
CA GLY A 56 -1.19 -2.23 6.03
C GLY A 56 -1.96 -3.44 5.50
N VAL A 57 -2.80 -4.07 6.32
CA VAL A 57 -3.61 -5.21 5.87
C VAL A 57 -4.62 -4.79 4.80
N ASN A 58 -5.29 -3.65 4.98
CA ASN A 58 -6.26 -3.13 4.01
C ASN A 58 -5.60 -2.75 2.68
N LEU A 59 -4.38 -2.21 2.70
CA LEU A 59 -3.60 -1.94 1.49
C LEU A 59 -3.29 -3.21 0.73
N THR A 60 -2.84 -4.27 1.42
CA THR A 60 -2.60 -5.58 0.78
C THR A 60 -3.86 -6.09 0.09
N PHE A 61 -4.99 -6.06 0.80
CA PHE A 61 -6.27 -6.49 0.25
C PHE A 61 -6.70 -5.65 -0.96
N MET A 62 -6.58 -4.32 -0.86
CA MET A 62 -6.89 -3.39 -1.93
C MET A 62 -6.03 -3.64 -3.17
N LEU A 63 -4.73 -3.86 -3.01
CA LEU A 63 -3.82 -4.18 -4.12
C LEU A 63 -4.18 -5.49 -4.80
N ILE A 64 -4.48 -6.55 -4.03
CA ILE A 64 -4.93 -7.84 -4.58
C ILE A 64 -6.20 -7.67 -5.43
N GLN A 65 -7.15 -6.85 -4.96
CA GLN A 65 -8.37 -6.55 -5.73
C GLN A 65 -8.10 -5.64 -6.94
N MET A 66 -7.19 -4.66 -6.80
CA MET A 66 -6.83 -3.73 -7.86
C MET A 66 -6.18 -4.43 -9.04
N LEU A 67 -5.31 -5.38 -8.75
CA LEU A 67 -4.50 -6.11 -9.71
C LEU A 67 -5.16 -7.42 -10.16
N ASP A 68 -6.36 -7.72 -9.68
CA ASP A 68 -7.12 -8.91 -10.04
C ASP A 68 -6.34 -10.23 -9.85
N LEU A 69 -5.47 -10.29 -8.82
CA LEU A 69 -4.50 -11.39 -8.63
C LEU A 69 -5.14 -12.74 -8.25
N ARG A 70 -6.45 -12.75 -7.98
CA ARG A 70 -7.23 -13.98 -7.73
C ARG A 70 -7.95 -14.49 -8.98
N SER A 71 -7.99 -13.69 -10.05
CA SER A 71 -8.62 -14.08 -11.30
C SER A 71 -7.66 -14.89 -12.17
N ALA A 72 -8.20 -15.83 -12.94
CA ALA A 72 -7.43 -16.59 -13.91
C ALA A 72 -6.93 -15.73 -15.08
N LYS A 73 -7.56 -14.57 -15.33
CA LYS A 73 -7.16 -13.63 -16.37
C LYS A 73 -7.28 -12.19 -15.86
N PRO A 74 -6.19 -11.39 -15.90
CA PRO A 74 -6.25 -9.98 -15.55
C PRO A 74 -7.24 -9.25 -16.46
N SER A 75 -8.14 -8.48 -15.86
CA SER A 75 -9.25 -7.82 -16.57
C SER A 75 -9.02 -6.34 -16.91
N SER A 76 -7.97 -5.71 -16.37
CA SER A 76 -7.68 -4.28 -16.55
C SER A 76 -6.29 -4.04 -17.14
N TRP A 77 -6.09 -2.87 -17.76
CA TRP A 77 -4.77 -2.47 -18.26
C TRP A 77 -3.73 -2.35 -17.13
N CYS A 78 -4.14 -1.85 -15.97
CA CYS A 78 -3.33 -1.78 -14.76
C CYS A 78 -2.83 -3.18 -14.35
N SER A 79 -3.73 -4.17 -14.28
CA SER A 79 -3.35 -5.53 -13.90
C SER A 79 -2.48 -6.21 -14.95
N LEU A 80 -2.77 -6.02 -16.25
CA LEU A 80 -1.91 -6.54 -17.33
C LEU A 80 -0.50 -5.96 -17.30
N ASN A 81 -0.35 -4.66 -17.04
CA ASN A 81 0.97 -4.03 -16.92
C ASN A 81 1.72 -4.56 -15.70
N PHE A 82 1.06 -4.60 -14.53
CA PHE A 82 1.68 -5.13 -13.33
C PHE A 82 2.12 -6.59 -13.49
N MET A 83 1.34 -7.44 -14.17
CA MET A 83 1.74 -8.83 -14.41
C MET A 83 3.00 -8.96 -15.28
N LYS A 84 3.27 -8.00 -16.18
CA LYS A 84 4.55 -7.95 -16.90
C LYS A 84 5.69 -7.60 -15.96
N ILE A 85 5.52 -6.56 -15.15
CA ILE A 85 6.50 -6.13 -14.15
C ILE A 85 6.83 -7.27 -13.19
N LEU A 86 5.81 -7.97 -12.67
CA LEU A 86 5.96 -9.11 -11.78
C LEU A 86 6.70 -10.28 -12.44
N GLY A 87 6.59 -10.45 -13.76
CA GLY A 87 7.33 -11.47 -14.49
C GLY A 87 8.84 -11.18 -14.59
N ASP A 88 9.23 -9.91 -14.47
CA ASP A 88 10.62 -9.46 -14.53
C ASP A 88 11.23 -9.22 -13.13
N GLU A 89 10.40 -8.91 -12.12
CA GLU A 89 10.81 -8.62 -10.75
C GLU A 89 9.91 -9.31 -9.71
N ASP A 90 10.44 -10.36 -9.07
CA ASP A 90 9.72 -11.16 -8.06
C ASP A 90 9.20 -10.31 -6.88
N MET A 91 9.92 -9.24 -6.53
CA MET A 91 9.57 -8.35 -5.41
C MET A 91 8.61 -7.21 -5.81
N ALA A 92 8.10 -7.18 -7.04
CA ALA A 92 7.27 -6.08 -7.54
C ALA A 92 6.03 -5.83 -6.67
N PHE A 93 5.39 -6.90 -6.16
CA PHE A 93 4.22 -6.73 -5.28
C PHE A 93 4.60 -6.10 -3.92
N ASP A 94 5.71 -6.52 -3.32
CA ASP A 94 6.19 -5.98 -2.05
C ASP A 94 6.68 -4.53 -2.18
N LEU A 95 7.34 -4.19 -3.29
CA LEU A 95 7.71 -2.81 -3.60
C LEU A 95 6.46 -1.94 -3.80
N LEU A 96 5.49 -2.42 -4.56
CA LEU A 96 4.24 -1.69 -4.79
C LEU A 96 3.48 -1.48 -3.48
N TYR A 97 3.50 -2.47 -2.59
CA TYR A 97 2.96 -2.34 -1.24
C TYR A 97 3.59 -1.19 -0.45
N CYS A 98 4.93 -1.09 -0.47
CA CYS A 98 5.64 -0.01 0.22
C CYS A 98 5.23 1.36 -0.34
N VAL A 99 5.21 1.48 -1.68
CA VAL A 99 4.74 2.69 -2.37
C VAL A 99 3.31 3.03 -1.97
N ALA A 100 2.40 2.06 -2.03
CA ALA A 100 0.99 2.23 -1.70
C ALA A 100 0.79 2.76 -0.27
N PHE A 101 1.54 2.23 0.69
CA PHE A 101 1.49 2.70 2.07
C PHE A 101 1.91 4.16 2.17
N LYS A 102 3.01 4.52 1.49
CA LYS A 102 3.50 5.89 1.54
C LYS A 102 2.59 6.89 0.83
N VAL A 103 1.98 6.48 -0.28
CA VAL A 103 0.92 7.25 -0.98
C VAL A 103 -0.27 7.45 -0.05
N MET A 104 -0.73 6.39 0.62
CA MET A 104 -1.84 6.45 1.57
C MET A 104 -1.58 7.44 2.72
N ASP A 105 -0.40 7.41 3.36
CA ASP A 105 -0.06 8.37 4.41
C ASP A 105 0.05 9.81 3.87
N THR A 106 0.58 9.96 2.66
CA THR A 106 0.68 11.28 2.01
C THR A 106 -0.70 11.88 1.75
N LEU A 107 -1.62 11.08 1.20
CA LEU A 107 -3.00 11.50 0.96
C LEU A 107 -3.76 11.72 2.27
N TRP A 108 -3.53 10.88 3.28
CA TRP A 108 -4.10 11.06 4.61
C TRP A 108 -3.77 12.44 5.18
N LEU A 109 -2.51 12.85 5.09
CA LEU A 109 -2.05 14.16 5.54
C LEU A 109 -2.60 15.30 4.69
N ALA A 110 -2.57 15.15 3.36
CA ALA A 110 -3.06 16.17 2.42
C ALA A 110 -4.57 16.42 2.57
N MET A 111 -5.35 15.37 2.87
CA MET A 111 -6.80 15.45 3.06
C MET A 111 -7.19 15.88 4.48
N HIS A 112 -6.22 16.06 5.39
CA HIS A 112 -6.48 16.25 6.83
C HIS A 112 -7.42 15.18 7.39
N ALA A 113 -7.22 13.93 6.95
CA ALA A 113 -8.14 12.83 7.21
C ALA A 113 -8.18 12.44 8.68
N SER A 114 -9.37 12.02 9.12
CA SER A 114 -9.61 11.30 10.35
C SER A 114 -10.00 9.85 10.03
N TYR A 115 -10.24 9.06 11.07
CA TYR A 115 -10.77 7.70 10.93
C TYR A 115 -12.00 7.61 10.00
N MET A 116 -12.87 8.62 9.99
CA MET A 116 -14.09 8.64 9.16
C MET A 116 -13.78 8.67 7.67
N GLU A 117 -12.63 9.22 7.27
CA GLU A 117 -12.20 9.35 5.88
C GLU A 117 -11.35 8.16 5.40
N PHE A 118 -11.15 7.13 6.23
CA PHE A 118 -10.26 6.02 5.90
C PHE A 118 -10.58 5.38 4.54
N ASN A 119 -11.85 5.09 4.27
CA ASN A 119 -12.26 4.52 2.99
C ASN A 119 -12.06 5.48 1.81
N ALA A 120 -12.22 6.79 2.03
CA ALA A 120 -11.97 7.80 1.01
C ALA A 120 -10.49 7.89 0.65
N VAL A 121 -9.60 7.87 1.67
CA VAL A 121 -8.14 7.85 1.46
C VAL A 121 -7.71 6.56 0.75
N MET A 122 -8.25 5.40 1.13
CA MET A 122 -7.97 4.12 0.47
C MET A 122 -8.39 4.14 -1.00
N LYS A 123 -9.54 4.74 -1.31
CA LYS A 123 -10.02 4.90 -2.69
C LYS A 123 -9.08 5.82 -3.50
N ALA A 124 -8.71 6.98 -2.96
CA ALA A 124 -7.79 7.90 -3.61
C ALA A 124 -6.40 7.26 -3.83
N THR A 125 -5.92 6.48 -2.86
CA THR A 125 -4.67 5.72 -2.98
C THR A 125 -4.73 4.75 -4.16
N ARG A 126 -5.84 3.99 -4.27
CA ARG A 126 -6.05 3.07 -5.39
C ARG A 126 -6.04 3.80 -6.74
N GLU A 127 -6.80 4.88 -6.86
CA GLU A 127 -6.91 5.65 -8.10
C GLU A 127 -5.55 6.19 -8.54
N GLN A 128 -4.73 6.69 -7.61
CA GLN A 128 -3.38 7.17 -7.91
C GLN A 128 -2.46 6.04 -8.40
N LEU A 129 -2.48 4.87 -7.74
CA LEU A 129 -1.66 3.73 -8.15
C LEU A 129 -2.08 3.16 -9.50
N GLU A 130 -3.40 3.08 -9.77
CA GLU A 130 -3.92 2.65 -11.09
C GLU A 130 -3.45 3.60 -12.19
N GLN A 131 -3.45 4.92 -11.95
CA GLN A 131 -2.93 5.90 -12.90
C GLN A 131 -1.43 5.69 -13.14
N GLU A 132 -0.61 5.62 -12.09
CA GLU A 132 0.84 5.47 -12.22
C GLU A 132 1.23 4.17 -12.93
N LEU A 133 0.60 3.04 -12.62
CA LEU A 133 0.89 1.74 -13.26
C LEU A 133 0.46 1.67 -14.74
N THR A 134 -0.39 2.58 -15.20
CA THR A 134 -0.80 2.66 -16.61
C THR A 134 0.06 3.61 -17.44
N MET A 135 0.99 4.33 -16.82
CA MET A 135 1.90 5.23 -17.53
C MET A 135 2.87 4.45 -18.42
N GLU A 136 3.03 4.88 -19.68
CA GLU A 136 3.95 4.23 -20.64
C GLU A 136 5.42 4.24 -20.19
N SER A 137 5.80 5.20 -19.36
CA SER A 137 7.15 5.31 -18.80
C SER A 137 7.43 4.30 -17.69
N VAL A 138 6.40 3.68 -17.09
CA VAL A 138 6.55 2.79 -15.94
C VAL A 138 6.75 1.36 -16.44
N LYS A 139 7.98 0.85 -16.31
CA LYS A 139 8.36 -0.52 -16.67
C LYS A 139 8.78 -1.35 -15.46
N SER A 140 9.07 -0.71 -14.34
CA SER A 140 9.20 -1.33 -13.03
C SER A 140 8.55 -0.48 -11.94
N ILE A 141 8.43 -1.00 -10.71
CA ILE A 141 7.84 -0.22 -9.60
C ILE A 141 8.69 1.00 -9.25
N GLN A 142 10.00 0.94 -9.47
CA GLN A 142 10.94 2.03 -9.25
C GLN A 142 10.73 3.22 -10.21
N ASP A 143 10.12 2.98 -11.38
CA ASP A 143 9.80 4.03 -12.35
C ASP A 143 8.55 4.83 -11.95
N MET A 144 7.75 4.33 -11.01
CA MET A 144 6.53 5.01 -10.56
C MET A 144 6.90 6.35 -9.90
N PRO A 145 6.21 7.46 -10.23
CA PRO A 145 6.44 8.75 -9.60
C PRO A 145 6.41 8.68 -8.06
N SER A 146 5.51 7.89 -7.49
CA SER A 146 5.40 7.75 -6.03
C SER A 146 6.51 6.92 -5.39
N TYR A 147 7.36 6.23 -6.16
CA TYR A 147 8.49 5.49 -5.60
C TYR A 147 9.48 6.40 -4.87
N MET A 148 9.65 7.64 -5.34
CA MET A 148 10.53 8.63 -4.70
C MET A 148 10.15 8.97 -3.26
N LEU A 149 8.91 8.68 -2.85
CA LEU A 149 8.44 8.91 -1.49
C LEU A 149 9.05 7.93 -0.47
N LEU A 150 9.66 6.83 -0.94
CA LEU A 150 10.30 5.81 -0.10
C LEU A 150 11.73 6.18 0.33
N CYS A 151 12.35 7.19 -0.29
CA CYS A 151 13.74 7.61 -0.09
C CYS A 151 13.94 8.57 1.11
#